data_AF-A0A6B9YID0-F1
#
_entry.id   AF-A0A6B9YID0-F1
#
_cell.length_a   1.000
_cell.length_b   1.000
_cell.length_c   1.000
_cell.angle_alpha   90.00
_cell.angle_beta   90.00
_cell.angle_gamma   90.00
#
_symmetry.space_group_name_H-M   'P 1'
#
loop_
_entity.id
_entity.type
_entity.pdbx_description
1 polymer ?
#
loop_
_entity_poly.entity_id
_entity_poly.type
_entity_poly.pdbx_seq_one_letter_code
_entity_poly.pdbx_strand_id
1 'polypeptide(L)' 'MEFFRNLPSKKCVKCGSQIHEKADCYGNICDDCDHPAR' A
#
# COMPACT_ATOMS: atom_id res chain seq x y z
N MET A 1 8.73 9.33 -20.68
CA MET A 1 8.56 9.14 -19.23
C MET A 1 7.71 7.90 -19.00
N GLU A 2 8.29 6.72 -19.24
CA GLU A 2 7.55 5.44 -19.27
C GLU A 2 7.58 4.69 -17.93
N PHE A 3 8.34 5.22 -16.96
CA PHE A 3 8.62 4.57 -15.68
C PHE A 3 7.38 4.33 -14.80
N PHE A 4 6.33 5.12 -14.99
CA PHE A 4 5.10 5.02 -14.20
C PHE A 4 4.01 4.15 -14.84
N ARG A 5 4.20 3.66 -16.09
CA ARG A 5 3.16 2.87 -16.77
C ARG A 5 2.97 1.47 -16.16
N ASN A 6 3.95 0.98 -15.42
CA ASN A 6 3.98 -0.36 -14.84
C ASN A 6 4.39 -0.32 -13.36
N LEU A 7 3.96 0.70 -12.61
CA LEU A 7 4.22 0.70 -11.17
C LEU A 7 3.51 -0.53 -10.56
N PRO A 8 4.26 -1.47 -9.94
CA PRO A 8 3.64 -2.64 -9.35
C PRO A 8 2.63 -2.19 -8.29
N SER A 9 1.49 -2.87 -8.21
CA SER A 9 0.53 -2.58 -7.17
C SER A 9 1.21 -2.67 -5.81
N LYS A 10 1.03 -1.64 -4.99
CA LYS A 10 1.66 -1.57 -3.68
C LYS A 10 1.10 -2.69 -2.80
N LYS A 11 1.98 -3.42 -2.10
CA LYS A 11 1.61 -4.51 -1.17
C LYS A 11 1.96 -4.12 0.25
N CYS A 12 1.15 -4.59 1.20
CA CYS A 12 1.39 -4.40 2.62
C CYS A 12 2.60 -5.20 3.08
N VAL A 13 3.54 -4.56 3.78
CA VAL A 13 4.72 -5.24 4.33
C VAL A 13 4.40 -6.17 5.50
N LYS A 14 3.24 -5.98 6.16
CA LYS A 14 2.82 -6.83 7.29
C LYS A 14 2.07 -8.08 6.83
N CYS A 15 1.10 -7.95 5.92
CA CYS A 15 0.23 -9.07 5.52
C CYS A 15 0.38 -9.48 4.05
N GLY A 16 1.12 -8.74 3.22
CA GLY A 16 1.29 -9.03 1.80
C GLY A 16 0.11 -8.66 0.90
N SER A 17 -1.03 -8.23 1.47
CA SER A 17 -2.22 -7.84 0.73
C SER A 17 -2.00 -6.61 -0.16
N GLN A 18 -2.75 -6.53 -1.26
CA GLN A 18 -2.72 -5.36 -2.15
C GLN A 18 -3.27 -4.13 -1.41
N ILE A 19 -2.52 -3.03 -1.43
CA ILE A 19 -2.95 -1.74 -0.89
C ILE A 19 -3.67 -1.02 -2.02
N HIS A 20 -5.00 -1.05 -1.98
CA HIS A 20 -5.86 -0.51 -3.04
C HIS A 20 -5.79 1.02 -3.12
N GLU A 21 -5.79 1.70 -1.98
CA GLU A 21 -5.80 3.16 -1.96
C GLU A 21 -5.36 3.66 -0.58
N LYS A 22 -4.60 4.73 -0.56
CA LYS A 22 -4.25 5.49 0.64
C LYS A 22 -3.97 6.92 0.19
N ALA A 23 -4.46 7.90 0.95
CA ALA A 23 -4.22 9.30 0.66
C ALA A 23 -2.72 9.66 0.74
N ASP A 24 -1.97 8.95 1.58
CA ASP A 24 -0.52 9.08 1.70
C ASP A 24 0.19 7.98 0.91
N CYS A 25 0.79 8.31 -0.24
CA CYS A 25 1.46 7.32 -1.08
C CYS A 25 2.71 6.68 -0.42
N TYR A 26 3.20 7.20 0.71
CA TYR A 26 4.44 6.75 1.35
C TYR A 26 4.24 5.55 2.28
N GLY A 27 3.07 5.38 2.92
CA GLY A 27 2.81 4.28 3.87
C GLY A 27 2.76 2.87 3.24
N ASN A 28 3.62 1.93 3.65
CA ASN A 28 3.68 0.57 3.08
C ASN A 28 2.87 -0.48 3.86
N ILE A 29 1.99 -0.03 4.76
CA ILE A 29 1.11 -0.85 5.59
C ILE A 29 -0.33 -0.57 5.12
N CYS A 30 -1.16 -1.61 4.99
CA CYS A 30 -2.57 -1.43 4.65
C CYS A 30 -3.37 -0.93 5.85
N ASP A 31 -4.50 -0.30 5.60
CA ASP A 31 -5.46 0.20 6.59
C ASP A 31 -5.79 -0.85 7.68
N ASP A 32 -6.09 -2.08 7.28
CA ASP A 32 -6.32 -3.22 8.20
C ASP A 32 -5.20 -3.50 9.20
N CYS A 33 -3.95 -3.18 8.84
CA CYS A 33 -2.75 -3.45 9.65
C CYS A 33 -2.20 -2.19 10.35
N ASP A 34 -2.69 -1.01 9.94
CA ASP A 34 -2.35 0.31 10.49
C ASP A 34 -3.37 0.76 11.54
N HIS A 35 -4.59 0.20 11.53
CA HIS A 35 -5.62 0.51 12.50
C HIS A 35 -5.21 0.18 13.95
N PRO A 36 -5.11 1.19 14.84
CA PRO A 36 -4.62 1.02 16.21
C PRO A 36 -5.63 0.35 17.16
N ALA A 37 -6.77 -0.12 16.66
CA ALA A 37 -7.83 -0.76 17.44
C ALA A 37 -7.84 -2.30 17.32
N ARG A 38 -6.76 -2.89 16.79
CA ARG A 38 -6.52 -4.35 16.76
C ARG A 38 -5.27 -4.74 17.55
#